data_AF-A0A5N7A749-F1
#
_entry.id   AF-A0A5N7A749-F1
#
_cell.length_a   1.000
_cell.length_b   1.000
_cell.length_c   1.000
_cell.angle_alpha   90.00
_cell.angle_beta   90.00
_cell.angle_gamma   90.00
#
_symmetry.space_group_name_H-M   'P 1'
#
loop_
_entity.id
_entity.type
_entity.pdbx_description
1 polymer ?
#
loop_
_entity_poly.entity_id
_entity_poly.type
_entity_poly.pdbx_seq_one_letter_code
_entity_poly.pdbx_strand_id
1 'polypeptide(L)'
;MELNFISGHISHNEIAALLENCSRRKVEKIIMPMEVMRHVWKNKEEIPEDLKGKSVVPDDFWLLVKGMQGLGRFWRPPGQVHNDLFTNVKTMTFERCLENTFGSQ
;
A
#
# COMPACT_ATOMS: atom_id res chain seq x y z
N MET A 1 -15.90 18.42 -10.59
CA MET A 1 -15.57 17.11 -11.18
C MET A 1 -14.18 16.76 -10.68
N GLU A 2 -14.01 15.64 -9.96
CA GLU A 2 -12.69 15.19 -9.49
C GLU A 2 -12.02 14.39 -10.61
N LEU A 3 -10.81 14.77 -11.00
CA LEU A 3 -10.00 14.01 -11.95
C LEU A 3 -9.17 12.97 -11.19
N ASN A 4 -9.38 11.67 -11.44
CA ASN A 4 -8.52 10.61 -10.91
C ASN A 4 -7.83 9.86 -12.03
N PHE A 5 -6.54 9.61 -11.85
CA PHE A 5 -5.70 8.80 -12.71
C PHE A 5 -4.94 7.79 -11.85
N ILE A 6 -5.02 6.51 -12.17
CA ILE A 6 -4.41 5.43 -11.37
C ILE A 6 -3.41 4.62 -12.19
N SER A 7 -2.34 4.13 -11.55
CA SER A 7 -1.39 3.24 -12.21
C SER A 7 -1.89 1.80 -12.31
N GLY A 8 -2.65 1.35 -11.31
CA GLY A 8 -3.22 0.01 -11.23
C GLY A 8 -3.79 -0.29 -9.85
N HIS A 9 -4.20 -1.53 -9.66
CA HIS A 9 -4.75 -2.06 -8.42
C HIS A 9 -4.18 -3.46 -8.20
N ILE A 10 -3.48 -3.66 -7.07
CA ILE A 10 -3.01 -4.96 -6.61
C ILE A 10 -3.17 -5.06 -5.09
N SER A 11 -3.32 -6.28 -4.59
CA SER A 11 -3.38 -6.61 -3.17
C SER A 11 -1.99 -6.57 -2.51
N HIS A 12 -1.97 -6.51 -1.18
CA HIS A 12 -0.73 -6.64 -0.41
C HIS A 12 -0.02 -8.00 -0.63
N ASN A 13 -0.76 -9.07 -0.92
CA ASN A 13 -0.16 -10.36 -1.24
C ASN A 13 0.51 -10.34 -2.61
N GLU A 14 -0.08 -9.68 -3.60
CA GLU A 14 0.55 -9.48 -4.91
C GLU A 14 1.80 -8.60 -4.81
N ILE A 15 1.76 -7.53 -3.99
CA ILE A 15 2.94 -6.71 -3.69
C ILE A 15 4.06 -7.57 -3.08
N ALA A 16 3.73 -8.42 -2.10
CA ALA A 16 4.71 -9.29 -1.46
C ALA A 16 5.33 -10.27 -2.48
N ALA A 17 4.52 -10.92 -3.31
CA ALA A 17 5.02 -11.83 -4.36
C ALA A 17 5.92 -11.12 -5.37
N LEU A 18 5.55 -9.90 -5.81
CA LEU A 18 6.37 -9.09 -6.71
C LEU A 18 7.71 -8.71 -6.05
N LEU A 19 7.69 -8.32 -4.78
CA LEU A 19 8.91 -8.00 -4.03
C LEU A 19 9.84 -9.21 -3.88
N GLU A 20 9.30 -10.39 -3.58
CA GLU A 20 10.09 -11.64 -3.51
C GLU A 20 10.74 -11.96 -4.86
N ASN A 21 9.97 -11.81 -5.95
CA ASN A 21 10.45 -12.05 -7.30
C ASN A 21 11.54 -11.06 -7.72
N CYS A 22 11.35 -9.76 -7.45
CA CYS A 22 12.29 -8.71 -7.84
C CYS A 22 13.58 -8.74 -7.01
N SER A 23 13.46 -8.90 -5.68
CA SER A 23 14.60 -8.82 -4.76
C SER A 23 15.32 -10.15 -4.52
N ARG A 24 14.72 -11.27 -4.95
CA ARG A 24 15.19 -12.64 -4.66
C ARG A 24 15.33 -12.94 -3.15
N ARG A 25 14.63 -12.18 -2.31
CA ARG A 25 14.62 -12.33 -0.85
C ARG A 25 13.20 -12.64 -0.38
N LYS A 26 13.10 -13.44 0.68
CA LYS A 26 11.81 -13.75 1.31
C LYS A 26 11.22 -12.49 1.93
N VAL A 27 9.93 -12.24 1.68
CA VAL A 27 9.20 -11.13 2.27
C VAL A 27 8.52 -11.60 3.56
N GLU A 28 8.84 -10.93 4.65
CA GLU A 28 8.13 -11.11 5.91
C GLU A 28 6.83 -10.30 5.90
N LYS A 29 5.70 -10.97 6.15
CA LYS A 29 4.39 -10.32 6.24
C LYS A 29 3.96 -10.24 7.69
N ILE A 30 3.84 -9.02 8.20
CA ILE A 30 3.24 -8.76 9.50
C ILE A 30 1.74 -8.57 9.30
N ILE A 31 0.95 -9.53 9.77
CA ILE A 31 -0.52 -9.51 9.66
C ILE A 31 -1.10 -9.06 11.00
N MET A 32 -1.99 -8.07 10.95
CA MET A 32 -2.63 -7.53 12.14
C MET A 32 -4.15 -7.57 12.03
N PRO A 33 -4.86 -7.86 13.14
CA PRO A 33 -6.30 -7.74 13.17
C PRO A 33 -6.73 -6.27 13.04
N MET A 34 -7.88 -6.04 12.40
CA MET A 34 -8.44 -4.70 12.21
C MET A 34 -8.72 -3.99 13.53
N GLU A 35 -8.96 -4.75 14.58
CA GLU A 35 -9.13 -4.28 15.95
C GLU A 35 -7.94 -3.42 16.40
N VAL A 36 -6.71 -3.75 16.00
CA VAL A 36 -5.50 -2.98 16.36
C VAL A 36 -5.62 -1.54 15.89
N MET A 37 -6.07 -1.31 14.65
CA MET A 37 -6.31 0.04 14.13
C MET A 37 -7.36 0.79 14.97
N ARG A 38 -8.44 0.10 15.38
CA ARG A 38 -9.50 0.71 16.21
C ARG A 38 -8.98 1.07 17.60
N HIS A 39 -8.14 0.23 18.20
CA HIS A 39 -7.53 0.46 19.51
C HIS A 39 -6.58 1.65 19.48
N VAL A 40 -5.64 1.66 18.53
CA VAL A 40 -4.68 2.77 18.35
C VAL A 40 -5.37 4.09 18.01
N TRP A 41 -6.47 4.05 17.26
CA TRP A 41 -7.26 5.25 16.98
C TRP A 41 -7.84 5.88 18.26
N LYS A 42 -8.23 5.06 19.24
CA LYS A 42 -8.74 5.54 20.53
C LYS A 42 -7.61 5.96 21.48
N ASN A 43 -6.51 5.21 21.47
CA ASN A 43 -5.37 5.44 22.33
C ASN A 43 -4.06 5.19 21.56
N LYS A 44 -3.34 6.27 21.24
CA LYS A 44 -2.10 6.20 20.46
C LYS A 44 -0.96 5.49 21.19
N GLU A 45 -1.05 5.29 22.50
CA GLU A 45 -0.02 4.56 23.26
C GLU A 45 -0.10 3.04 23.03
N GLU A 46 -1.24 2.53 22.53
CA GLU A 46 -1.49 1.11 22.24
C GLU A 46 -0.88 0.65 20.90
N ILE A 47 0.01 1.43 20.30
CA ILE A 47 0.73 1.03 19.09
C ILE A 47 1.58 -0.20 19.41
N PRO A 48 1.48 -1.29 18.62
CA PRO A 48 2.31 -2.46 18.83
C PRO A 48 3.80 -2.11 18.82
N GLU A 49 4.56 -2.60 19.79
CA GLU A 49 6.02 -2.35 19.88
C GLU A 49 6.75 -2.73 18.58
N ASP A 50 6.30 -3.80 17.93
CA ASP A 50 6.83 -4.24 16.63
C ASP A 50 6.56 -3.29 15.47
N LEU A 51 5.79 -2.21 15.66
CA LEU A 51 5.58 -1.16 14.67
C LEU A 51 6.22 0.17 15.04
N LYS A 52 6.50 0.40 16.33
CA LYS A 52 6.97 1.70 16.81
C LYS A 52 8.26 2.11 16.11
N GLY A 53 8.23 3.29 15.48
CA GLY A 53 9.39 3.90 14.82
C GLY A 53 9.93 3.14 13.60
N LYS A 54 9.22 2.13 13.07
CA LYS A 54 9.64 1.40 11.87
C LYS A 54 9.32 2.12 10.56
N SER A 55 8.55 3.20 10.62
CA SER A 55 8.12 4.00 9.48
C SER A 55 8.69 5.42 9.54
N VAL A 56 8.88 6.02 8.37
CA VAL A 56 9.23 7.44 8.23
C VAL A 56 8.04 8.37 8.50
N VAL A 57 6.82 7.83 8.46
CA VAL A 57 5.59 8.55 8.83
C VAL A 57 5.16 8.13 10.25
N PRO A 58 4.41 8.97 10.98
CA PRO A 58 3.92 8.63 12.31
C PRO A 58 3.21 7.28 12.35
N ASP A 59 3.45 6.51 13.41
CA ASP A 59 2.99 5.12 13.54
C ASP A 59 1.46 5.00 13.53
N ASP A 60 0.76 5.93 14.17
CA ASP A 60 -0.71 6.01 14.19
C ASP A 60 -1.27 6.28 12.79
N PHE A 61 -0.65 7.21 12.05
CA PHE A 61 -1.00 7.52 10.68
C PHE A 61 -0.75 6.32 9.76
N TRP A 62 0.40 5.67 9.90
CA TRP A 62 0.74 4.48 9.12
C TRP A 62 -0.29 3.37 9.31
N LEU A 63 -0.63 3.07 10.56
CA LEU A 63 -1.58 2.02 10.90
C LEU A 63 -2.98 2.33 10.36
N LEU A 64 -3.42 3.58 10.44
CA LEU A 64 -4.68 4.02 9.85
C LEU A 64 -4.71 3.79 8.34
N VAL A 65 -3.67 4.25 7.63
CA VAL A 65 -3.58 4.10 6.17
C VAL A 65 -3.60 2.62 5.79
N LYS A 66 -2.84 1.77 6.50
CA LYS A 66 -2.80 0.33 6.23
C LYS A 66 -4.11 -0.38 6.55
N GLY A 67 -4.79 -0.02 7.63
CA GLY A 67 -6.12 -0.54 7.92
C GLY A 67 -7.14 -0.14 6.84
N MET A 68 -7.15 1.12 6.39
CA MET A 68 -8.05 1.58 5.33
C MET A 68 -7.77 0.92 3.97
N GLN A 69 -6.50 0.71 3.63
CA GLN A 69 -6.10 -0.06 2.45
C GLN A 69 -6.52 -1.53 2.56
N GLY A 70 -6.36 -2.14 3.73
CA GLY A 70 -6.77 -3.53 4.00
C GLY A 70 -8.28 -3.75 3.92
N LEU A 71 -9.09 -2.75 4.24
CA LEU A 71 -10.55 -2.77 4.09
C LEU A 71 -11.03 -2.63 2.64
N GLY A 72 -10.12 -2.38 1.67
CA GLY A 72 -10.50 -2.12 0.29
C GLY A 72 -11.31 -0.82 0.11
N ARG A 73 -11.28 0.09 1.07
CA ARG A 73 -12.03 1.36 1.03
C ARG A 73 -11.25 2.51 0.39
N PHE A 74 -9.98 2.30 0.10
CA PHE A 74 -9.11 3.29 -0.51
C PHE A 74 -9.19 3.32 -2.06
N TRP A 75 -10.00 2.43 -2.65
CA TRP A 75 -10.15 2.31 -4.10
C TRP A 75 -11.16 3.31 -4.65
N ARG A 76 -10.81 3.93 -5.79
CA ARG A 76 -11.76 4.74 -6.55
C ARG A 76 -12.64 3.82 -7.42
N PRO A 77 -13.97 4.01 -7.41
CA PRO A 77 -14.86 3.30 -8.33
C PRO A 77 -14.42 3.54 -9.79
N PRO A 78 -14.61 2.57 -10.70
CA PRO A 78 -14.22 2.72 -12.10
C PRO A 78 -14.80 3.98 -12.78
N GLY A 79 -16.04 4.35 -12.45
CA GLY A 79 -16.68 5.57 -12.98
C GLY A 79 -16.09 6.89 -12.48
N GLN A 80 -15.12 6.85 -11.55
CA GLN A 80 -14.36 8.01 -11.09
C GLN A 80 -12.91 8.00 -11.61
N VAL A 81 -12.50 7.00 -12.38
CA VAL A 81 -11.17 6.86 -12.96
C VAL A 81 -11.21 7.30 -14.41
N HIS A 82 -10.27 8.17 -14.78
CA HIS A 82 -10.28 8.90 -16.06
C HIS A 82 -9.01 8.64 -16.88
N ASN A 83 -8.44 7.43 -16.74
CA ASN A 83 -7.23 7.04 -17.47
C ASN A 83 -7.42 7.11 -18.99
N ASP A 84 -8.64 6.87 -19.47
CA ASP A 84 -9.06 6.93 -20.86
C ASP A 84 -8.94 8.34 -21.47
N LEU A 85 -9.02 9.40 -20.65
CA LEU A 85 -8.81 10.78 -21.10
C LEU A 85 -7.34 11.06 -21.47
N PHE A 86 -6.40 10.17 -21.13
CA PHE A 86 -4.96 10.35 -21.31
C PHE A 86 -4.33 9.20 -22.10
N THR A 87 -4.81 8.93 -23.31
CA THR A 87 -4.37 7.80 -24.15
C THR A 87 -2.87 7.77 -24.46
N ASN A 88 -2.20 8.92 -24.42
CA ASN A 88 -0.77 9.04 -24.70
C ASN A 88 0.11 8.78 -23.47
N VAL A 89 -0.49 8.62 -22.28
CA VAL A 89 0.24 8.41 -21.02
C VAL A 89 0.34 6.92 -20.74
N LYS A 90 1.57 6.41 -20.67
CA LYS A 90 1.84 5.04 -20.21
C LYS A 90 2.02 5.05 -18.69
N THR A 91 1.22 4.28 -17.97
CA THR A 91 1.34 4.14 -16.51
C THR A 91 2.59 3.34 -16.14
N MET A 92 3.21 3.71 -15.03
CA MET A 92 4.24 2.88 -14.39
C MET A 92 3.55 1.71 -13.68
N THR A 93 3.94 0.47 -13.99
CA THR A 93 3.43 -0.71 -13.29
C THR A 93 4.13 -0.88 -11.94
N PHE A 94 3.46 -1.57 -11.00
CA PHE A 94 4.07 -1.92 -9.72
C PHE A 94 5.33 -2.77 -9.90
N GLU A 95 5.28 -3.77 -10.79
CA GLU A 95 6.43 -4.61 -11.15
C GLU A 95 7.62 -3.76 -11.60
N ARG A 96 7.45 -2.91 -12.62
CA ARG A 96 8.54 -2.06 -13.12
C ARG A 96 9.06 -1.08 -12.06
N CYS A 97 8.17 -0.56 -11.22
CA CYS A 97 8.58 0.28 -10.10
C CYS A 97 9.45 -0.48 -9.10
N LEU A 98 9.08 -1.73 -8.77
CA LEU A 98 9.80 -2.56 -7.82
C LEU A 98 11.12 -3.09 -8.42
N GLU A 99 11.14 -3.47 -9.70
CA GLU A 99 12.35 -3.84 -10.43
C GLU A 99 13.37 -2.71 -10.45
N ASN A 100 12.94 -1.48 -10.78
CA ASN A 100 13.84 -0.32 -10.76
C ASN A 100 14.41 -0.04 -9.37
N THR A 101 13.69 -0.39 -8.31
CA THR A 101 14.08 -0.10 -6.93
C THR A 101 14.92 -1.22 -6.31
N PHE A 102 14.60 -2.48 -6.62
CA PHE A 102 15.11 -3.67 -5.93
C PHE A 102 15.75 -4.71 -6.85
N GLY A 103 15.57 -4.58 -8.17
CA GLY A 103 16.08 -5.55 -9.17
C GLY A 103 17.55 -5.36 -9.54
N SER A 104 18.21 -4.29 -9.09
CA SER A 104 19.62 -4.00 -9.36
C SER A 104 20.59 -4.62 -8.33
N GLN A 105 20.23 -5.77 -7.73
CA GLN A 105 21.10 -6.50 -6.79
C GLN A 105 21.61 -7.82 -7.35
#